data_AF-A0A328WIY6-F1
#
_entry.id   AF-A0A328WIY6-F1
#
_cell.length_a   1.000
_cell.length_b   1.000
_cell.length_c   1.000
_cell.angle_alpha   90.00
_cell.angle_beta   90.00
_cell.angle_gamma   90.00
#
_symmetry.space_group_name_H-M   'P 1'
#
loop_
_entity.id
_entity.type
_entity.pdbx_description
1 polymer ?
#
loop_
_entity_poly.entity_id
_entity_poly.type
_entity_poly.pdbx_seq_one_letter_code
_entity_poly.pdbx_strand_id
1 'polypeptide(L)' 'MSDKQKRFKYIMVIIAVVGVLGTVIPNLLDTSYAAAEKAVICLSFLVGVPLVVSIVYWIGKKILKG' A
#
# COMPACT_ATOMS: atom_id res chain seq x y z
N MET A 1 18.14 -8.72 -11.07
CA MET A 1 16.92 -7.97 -11.46
C MET A 1 17.28 -7.12 -12.66
N SER A 2 16.57 -7.28 -13.78
CA SER A 2 16.65 -6.35 -14.92
C SER A 2 16.20 -4.95 -14.49
N ASP A 3 16.69 -3.90 -15.15
CA ASP A 3 16.28 -2.52 -14.91
C ASP A 3 14.76 -2.31 -14.98
N LYS A 4 14.05 -3.08 -15.82
CA LYS A 4 12.57 -3.11 -15.83
C LYS A 4 11.99 -3.57 -14.49
N GLN A 5 12.54 -4.61 -13.89
CA GLN A 5 12.08 -5.11 -12.58
C GLN A 5 12.41 -4.15 -11.44
N LYS A 6 13.54 -3.43 -11.51
CA LYS A 6 13.88 -2.38 -10.54
C LYS A 6 12.88 -1.23 -10.60
N ARG A 7 12.59 -0.70 -11.80
CA ARG A 7 11.59 0.35 -12.01
C ARG A 7 10.20 -0.09 -11.56
N PHE A 8 9.79 -1.32 -11.90
CA PHE A 8 8.51 -1.88 -11.47
C PHE A 8 8.38 -1.96 -9.94
N LYS A 9 9.44 -2.43 -9.25
CA LYS A 9 9.48 -2.45 -7.79
C LYS A 9 9.38 -1.04 -7.19
N TYR A 10 10.06 -0.07 -7.81
CA TYR A 10 10.04 1.32 -7.34
C TYR A 10 8.65 1.95 -7.45
N ILE A 11 7.98 1.76 -8.59
CA ILE A 11 6.60 2.25 -8.83
C ILE A 11 5.63 1.61 -7.82
N MET A 12 5.75 0.30 -7.58
CA MET A 12 4.95 -0.41 -6.57
C MET A 12 5.10 0.17 -5.17
N VAL A 13 6.33 0.47 -4.75
CA VAL A 13 6.59 1.08 -3.44
C VAL A 13 5.96 2.46 -3.36
N ILE A 14 6.06 3.28 -4.41
CA ILE A 14 5.42 4.60 -4.45
C ILE A 14 3.90 4.46 -4.31
N ILE A 15 3.27 3.55 -5.05
CA ILE A 15 1.81 3.31 -4.96
C ILE A 15 1.42 2.85 -3.55
N ALA A 16 2.22 2.00 -2.91
CA ALA A 16 1.98 1.57 -1.54
C ALA A 16 2.01 2.75 -0.56
N VAL A 17 3.04 3.59 -0.65
CA VAL A 17 3.20 4.75 0.23
C VAL A 17 2.08 5.76 0.02
N VAL A 18 1.74 6.06 -1.24
CA VAL A 18 0.64 6.97 -1.57
C VAL A 18 -0.70 6.39 -1.10
N GLY A 19 -0.94 5.09 -1.24
CA GLY A 19 -2.16 4.43 -0.78
C GLY A 19 -2.30 4.45 0.75
N VAL A 20 -1.22 4.22 1.50
CA VAL A 20 -1.23 4.34 2.96
C VAL A 20 -1.44 5.79 3.39
N LEU A 21 -0.68 6.74 2.84
CA LEU A 21 -0.82 8.15 3.22
C LEU A 21 -2.21 8.71 2.85
N GLY A 22 -2.72 8.37 1.67
CA GLY A 22 -4.02 8.79 1.17
C GLY A 22 -5.21 8.22 1.95
N THR A 23 -5.01 7.18 2.76
CA THR A 23 -6.05 6.59 3.63
C THR A 23 -5.88 7.00 5.09
N VAL A 24 -4.64 7.00 5.58
CA VAL A 24 -4.32 7.36 6.97
C VAL A 24 -4.62 8.83 7.26
N ILE A 25 -4.22 9.76 6.38
CA ILE A 25 -4.42 11.21 6.58
C ILE A 25 -5.92 11.57 6.70
N PRO A 26 -6.80 11.24 5.75
CA PRO A 26 -8.21 11.60 5.86
C PRO A 26 -8.89 10.95 7.07
N ASN A 27 -8.54 9.70 7.39
CA ASN A 27 -9.13 9.00 8.53
C ASN A 27 -8.68 9.57 9.88
N LEU A 28 -7.47 10.15 9.95
CA LEU A 28 -6.99 10.90 11.11
C LEU A 28 -7.70 12.25 11.26
N LEU A 29 -7.99 12.94 10.15
CA LEU A 29 -8.66 14.24 10.14
C LEU A 29 -10.18 14.15 10.38
N ASP A 30 -10.78 12.98 10.21
CA ASP A 30 -12.24 12.78 10.34
C ASP A 30 -12.71 12.84 11.81
N THR A 31 -13.40 13.90 12.22
CA THR A 31 -13.85 14.06 13.61
C THR A 31 -15.01 13.14 14.02
N SER A 32 -15.59 12.37 13.09
CA SER A 32 -16.75 11.51 13.35
C SER A 32 -16.41 10.21 14.10
N TYR A 33 -15.16 9.75 14.04
CA TYR A 33 -14.73 8.48 14.63
C TYR A 33 -14.02 8.66 15.96
N ALA A 34 -14.28 7.75 16.90
CA ALA A 34 -13.53 7.69 18.16
C ALA A 34 -12.06 7.32 17.91
N ALA A 35 -11.18 7.71 18.84
CA ALA A 35 -9.73 7.46 18.73
C ALA A 35 -9.38 5.96 18.53
N ALA A 36 -10.16 5.06 19.14
CA ALA A 36 -10.00 3.61 18.97
C ALA A 36 -10.32 3.16 17.54
N GLU A 37 -11.41 3.64 16.95
CA GLU A 37 -11.82 3.29 15.58
C GLU A 37 -10.80 3.79 14.55
N LYS A 38 -10.27 5.01 14.75
CA LYS A 38 -9.20 5.58 13.93
C LYS A 38 -7.94 4.72 13.93
N ALA A 39 -7.55 4.22 15.11
CA ALA A 39 -6.37 3.37 15.27
C ALA A 39 -6.55 2.02 14.55
N VAL A 40 -7.72 1.39 14.69
CA VAL A 40 -8.04 0.11 14.03
C VAL A 40 -8.02 0.25 12.51
N ILE A 41 -8.60 1.33 11.99
CA ILE A 41 -8.60 1.61 10.54
C ILE A 41 -7.16 1.83 10.04
N CYS A 42 -6.36 2.67 10.73
CA CYS A 42 -4.96 2.89 10.36
C CYS A 42 -4.17 1.58 10.36
N LEU A 43 -4.28 0.77 11.40
CA LEU A 43 -3.61 -0.53 11.49
C LEU A 43 -4.04 -1.47 10.37
N SER A 44 -5.33 -1.49 10.04
CA SER A 44 -5.87 -2.32 8.96
C SER A 44 -5.28 -1.91 7.61
N PHE A 45 -5.14 -0.62 7.33
CA PHE A 45 -4.51 -0.15 6.09
C PHE A 45 -2.99 -0.34 6.08
N LEU A 46 -2.33 -0.18 7.23
CA LEU A 46 -0.89 -0.42 7.38
C LEU A 46 -0.52 -1.88 7.08
N VAL A 47 -1.42 -2.83 7.34
CA VAL A 47 -1.23 -4.26 7.03
C VAL A 47 -1.80 -4.62 5.66
N GLY A 48 -2.99 -4.13 5.34
CA GLY A 48 -3.73 -4.47 4.12
C GLY A 48 -3.06 -3.95 2.85
N VAL A 49 -2.61 -2.69 2.84
CA VAL A 49 -1.97 -2.09 1.66
C VAL A 49 -0.67 -2.83 1.25
N PRO A 50 0.30 -3.09 2.16
CA PRO A 50 1.50 -3.84 1.77
C PRO A 50 1.22 -5.30 1.40
N LEU A 51 0.17 -5.94 1.95
CA LEU A 51 -0.29 -7.25 1.52
C LEU A 51 -0.77 -7.24 0.07
N VAL A 52 -1.67 -6.31 -0.27
CA VAL A 52 -2.19 -6.16 -1.64
C VAL A 52 -1.05 -5.84 -2.61
N VAL A 53 -0.18 -4.89 -2.26
CA VAL A 53 0.96 -4.52 -3.10
C VAL A 53 1.92 -5.71 -3.29
N SER A 54 2.14 -6.52 -2.25
CA SER A 54 2.99 -7.73 -2.37
C SER A 54 2.39 -8.75 -3.33
N ILE A 55 1.07 -9.00 -3.28
CA ILE A 55 0.38 -9.91 -4.18
C ILE A 55 0.48 -9.41 -5.62
N VAL A 56 0.14 -8.14 -5.88
CA VAL A 56 0.23 -7.55 -7.22
C VAL A 56 1.68 -7.58 -7.72
N TYR A 57 2.66 -7.33 -6.84
CA TYR A 57 4.08 -7.40 -7.20
C TYR A 57 4.49 -8.82 -7.60
N TRP A 58 4.00 -9.83 -6.89
CA TRP A 58 4.28 -11.22 -7.17
C TRP A 58 3.69 -11.67 -8.52
N ILE A 59 2.45 -11.26 -8.81
CA ILE A 59 1.77 -11.51 -10.08
C ILE A 59 2.49 -10.77 -11.22
N GLY A 60 2.72 -9.46 -11.08
CA GLY A 60 3.39 -8.67 -12.10
C GLY A 60 4.82 -9.12 -12.37
N LYS A 61 5.53 -9.60 -11.34
CA LYS A 61 6.87 -10.20 -11.49
C LYS A 61 6.83 -11.53 -12.25
N LYS A 62 5.78 -12.35 -12.07
CA LYS A 62 5.58 -13.57 -12.89
C LYS A 62 5.38 -13.20 -14.36
N ILE A 63 4.54 -12.21 -14.65
CA ILE A 63 4.27 -11.74 -16.01
C ILE A 63 5.54 -11.15 -16.65
N LEU A 64 6.31 -10.35 -15.93
CA LEU A 64 7.57 -9.75 -16.42
C LEU A 64 8.74 -10.73 -16.55
N LYS A 65 8.61 -11.96 -16.02
CA LYS A 65 9.60 -13.04 -16.19
C LYS A 65 9.22 -14.02 -17.30
N GLY A 66 7.95 -14.05 -17.70
CA GLY A 66 7.46 -14.79 -18.86
C GLY A 66 7.81 -14.09 -20.16
#